data_AF-A0A0C3BU76-F1
#
_entry.id   AF-A0A0C3BU76-F1
#
_cell.length_a   1.000
_cell.length_b   1.000
_cell.length_c   1.000
_cell.angle_alpha   90.00
_cell.angle_beta   90.00
_cell.angle_gamma   90.00
#
_symmetry.space_group_name_H-M   'P 1'
#
loop_
_entity.id
_entity.type
_entity.pdbx_description
1 polymer ?
#
loop_
_entity_poly.entity_id
_entity_poly.type
_entity_poly.pdbx_seq_one_letter_code
_entity_poly.pdbx_strand_id
1 'polypeptide(L)'
;YLKLLISKADKQMRKFEDALVRTLRILCIWLQAPTRTAASRSDDDDDDAEKGVELHPSVARLFAASYLPEVISAFLKNNNMRDWVAHGDTYIAILDTLRRMSDSQSLSDFLADPILQVERSPGLQKLVWDQGTLVYALDEEHVNLESEPLRDLVKQLEAYRRPLRLLLDKIQFEATVEKVNNLCDGISYLMLQQVVGCF
;
A
#
# COMPACT_ATOMS: atom_id res chain seq x y z
N TYR A 1 -17.81 6.62 1.07
CA TYR A 1 -18.31 5.27 0.74
C TYR A 1 -17.43 4.15 1.32
N LEU A 2 -16.10 4.17 1.14
CA LEU A 2 -15.16 3.18 1.72
C LEU A 2 -15.26 3.03 3.26
N LYS A 3 -15.33 4.12 4.02
CA LYS A 3 -15.55 4.07 5.49
C LYS A 3 -16.83 3.33 5.91
N LEU A 4 -17.87 3.40 5.07
CA LEU A 4 -19.18 2.79 5.29
C LEU A 4 -19.18 1.29 4.93
N LEU A 5 -18.34 0.89 3.96
CA LEU A 5 -18.04 -0.50 3.64
C LEU A 5 -17.22 -1.17 4.75
N ILE A 6 -16.23 -0.47 5.31
CA ILE A 6 -15.37 -0.97 6.39
C ILE A 6 -16.17 -1.16 7.70
N SER A 7 -17.15 -0.29 8.00
CA SER A 7 -17.87 -0.34 9.28
C SER A 7 -18.96 -1.42 9.38
N LYS A 8 -19.34 -2.07 8.27
CA LYS A 8 -20.35 -3.14 8.26
C LYS A 8 -19.68 -4.44 7.87
N ALA A 9 -19.62 -5.39 8.80
CA ALA A 9 -19.17 -6.77 8.58
C ALA A 9 -20.14 -7.55 7.67
N ASP A 10 -20.32 -7.08 6.44
CA ASP A 10 -21.22 -7.63 5.45
C ASP A 10 -20.49 -8.70 4.61
N LYS A 11 -21.24 -9.66 4.06
CA LYS A 11 -20.73 -10.68 3.14
C LYS A 11 -20.06 -10.05 1.91
N GLN A 12 -20.51 -8.87 1.51
CA GLN A 12 -19.90 -8.10 0.43
C GLN A 12 -18.52 -7.55 0.82
N MET A 13 -18.35 -7.09 2.06
CA MET A 13 -17.06 -6.60 2.55
C MET A 13 -16.02 -7.72 2.54
N ARG A 14 -16.36 -8.92 3.05
CA ARG A 14 -15.41 -10.04 3.01
C ARG A 14 -14.99 -10.41 1.59
N LYS A 15 -15.92 -10.42 0.63
CA LYS A 15 -15.59 -10.68 -0.78
C LYS A 15 -14.66 -9.62 -1.37
N PHE A 16 -14.92 -8.36 -1.04
CA PHE A 16 -14.06 -7.25 -1.43
C PHE A 16 -12.65 -7.40 -0.84
N GLU A 17 -12.55 -7.69 0.45
CA GLU A 17 -11.26 -7.92 1.12
C GLU A 17 -10.51 -9.10 0.50
N ASP A 18 -11.19 -10.21 0.24
CA ASP A 18 -10.59 -11.38 -0.40
C ASP A 18 -10.04 -11.05 -1.79
N ALA A 19 -10.77 -10.25 -2.57
CA ALA A 19 -10.31 -9.78 -3.87
C ALA A 19 -9.13 -8.82 -3.73
N LEU A 20 -9.21 -7.86 -2.81
CA LEU A 20 -8.16 -6.88 -2.54
C LEU A 20 -6.87 -7.57 -2.11
N VAL A 21 -6.91 -8.48 -1.13
CA VAL A 21 -5.76 -9.25 -0.66
C VAL A 21 -5.13 -10.05 -1.80
N ARG A 22 -5.92 -10.73 -2.63
CA ARG A 22 -5.40 -11.46 -3.79
C ARG A 22 -4.71 -10.52 -4.79
N THR A 23 -5.33 -9.38 -5.10
CA THR A 23 -4.77 -8.38 -6.02
C THR A 23 -3.47 -7.80 -5.49
N LEU A 24 -3.43 -7.39 -4.22
CA LEU A 24 -2.22 -6.86 -3.56
C LEU A 24 -1.08 -7.87 -3.57
N ARG A 25 -1.36 -9.14 -3.28
CA ARG A 25 -0.34 -10.21 -3.34
C ARG A 25 0.22 -10.41 -4.75
N ILE A 26 -0.64 -10.37 -5.77
CA ILE A 26 -0.20 -10.46 -7.18
C ILE A 26 0.66 -9.25 -7.53
N LEU A 27 0.26 -8.04 -7.12
CA LEU A 27 1.05 -6.82 -7.31
C LEU A 27 2.42 -6.93 -6.62
N CYS A 28 2.49 -7.42 -5.38
CA CYS A 28 3.77 -7.65 -4.69
C CYS A 28 4.70 -8.59 -5.46
N ILE A 29 4.17 -9.66 -6.06
CA ILE A 29 4.96 -10.58 -6.89
C ILE A 29 5.47 -9.86 -8.14
N TRP A 30 4.61 -9.07 -8.79
CA TRP A 30 4.95 -8.34 -9.99
C TRP A 30 6.01 -7.26 -9.75
N LEU A 31 5.89 -6.50 -8.66
CA LEU A 31 6.86 -5.48 -8.25
C LEU A 31 8.24 -6.09 -7.93
N GLN A 32 8.31 -7.34 -7.50
CA GLN A 32 9.59 -8.05 -7.24
C GLN A 32 10.21 -8.70 -8.48
N ALA A 33 9.44 -8.89 -9.56
CA ALA A 33 9.91 -9.63 -10.73
C ALA A 33 11.19 -9.05 -11.38
N PRO A 34 11.35 -7.71 -11.50
CA PRO A 34 12.56 -7.12 -12.06
C PRO A 34 13.81 -7.34 -11.19
N THR A 35 13.65 -7.28 -9.86
CA THR A 35 14.74 -7.51 -8.90
C THR A 35 15.23 -8.96 -8.94
N ARG A 36 14.32 -9.92 -9.15
CA ARG A 36 14.67 -11.35 -9.26
C ARG A 36 15.44 -11.69 -10.54
N THR A 37 15.09 -11.04 -11.65
CA THR A 37 15.77 -11.28 -12.94
C THR A 37 17.19 -10.69 -12.96
N ALA A 38 17.42 -9.59 -12.23
CA ALA A 38 18.75 -9.04 -12.01
C ALA A 38 19.64 -9.98 -11.17
N ALA A 39 19.11 -10.49 -10.05
CA ALA A 39 19.83 -11.40 -9.15
C ALA A 39 20.20 -12.74 -9.80
N SER A 40 19.48 -13.19 -10.84
CA SER A 40 19.80 -14.40 -11.59
C SER A 40 20.86 -14.22 -12.69
N ARG A 41 21.34 -12.99 -12.92
CA ARG A 41 22.27 -12.65 -14.01
C ARG A 41 23.68 -12.26 -13.55
N SER A 42 23.94 -12.23 -12.24
CA SER A 42 25.19 -11.73 -11.66
C SER A 42 26.33 -12.76 -11.55
N ASP A 43 26.44 -13.70 -12.51
CA ASP A 43 27.50 -14.72 -12.51
C ASP A 43 28.63 -14.46 -13.54
N ASP A 44 28.58 -13.39 -14.35
CA ASP A 44 29.68 -13.06 -15.29
C ASP A 44 29.96 -11.54 -15.32
N ASP A 45 31.23 -11.22 -15.00
CA ASP A 45 32.08 -10.05 -15.25
C ASP A 45 31.50 -8.63 -15.58
N ASP A 46 32.20 -7.65 -14.98
CA ASP A 46 32.48 -6.26 -15.40
C ASP A 46 31.85 -5.07 -14.63
N ASP A 47 32.77 -4.13 -14.35
CA ASP A 47 32.72 -2.88 -13.58
C ASP A 47 31.72 -1.83 -14.13
N ASP A 48 30.41 -2.03 -13.92
CA ASP A 48 29.44 -0.94 -14.02
C ASP A 48 28.53 -0.93 -12.79
N ALA A 49 28.67 0.13 -12.00
CA ALA A 49 27.97 0.36 -10.74
C ALA A 49 26.46 0.04 -10.82
N GLU A 50 26.09 -1.13 -10.31
CA GLU A 50 24.89 -1.51 -9.57
C GLU A 50 23.65 -0.58 -9.75
N LYS A 51 23.23 -0.31 -10.99
CA LYS A 51 21.90 0.23 -11.25
C LYS A 51 20.92 -0.91 -11.15
N GLY A 52 20.43 -1.15 -9.92
CA GLY A 52 19.32 -2.04 -9.67
C GLY A 52 18.21 -1.81 -10.71
N VAL A 53 17.62 -2.90 -11.21
CA VAL A 53 16.59 -2.83 -12.25
C VAL A 53 15.39 -2.05 -11.72
N GLU A 54 15.30 -0.78 -12.10
CA GLU A 54 14.27 0.13 -11.66
C GLU A 54 12.95 -0.15 -12.38
N LEU A 55 11.83 0.01 -11.67
CA LEU A 55 10.51 -0.12 -12.29
C LEU A 55 10.29 0.96 -13.33
N HIS A 56 9.70 0.58 -14.47
CA HIS A 56 9.37 1.54 -15.51
C HIS A 56 8.45 2.65 -14.97
N PRO A 57 8.69 3.94 -15.28
CA PRO A 57 7.90 5.06 -14.72
C PRO A 57 6.39 5.01 -14.96
N SER A 58 5.94 4.23 -15.97
CA SER A 58 4.51 4.01 -16.18
C SER A 58 3.82 3.30 -15.02
N VAL A 59 4.56 2.55 -14.20
CA VAL A 59 4.00 1.86 -13.03
C VAL A 59 3.46 2.86 -12.03
N ALA A 60 4.23 3.89 -11.67
CA ALA A 60 3.78 4.96 -10.79
C ALA A 60 2.52 5.65 -11.35
N ARG A 61 2.48 5.91 -12.66
CA ARG A 61 1.29 6.48 -13.33
C ARG A 61 0.06 5.58 -13.24
N LEU A 62 0.23 4.26 -13.34
CA LEU A 62 -0.87 3.31 -13.17
C LEU A 62 -1.41 3.31 -11.74
N PHE A 63 -0.55 3.43 -10.73
CA PHE A 63 -0.97 3.60 -9.34
C PHE A 63 -1.75 4.90 -9.16
N ALA A 64 -1.23 6.03 -9.64
CA ALA A 64 -1.89 7.34 -9.59
C ALA A 64 -3.27 7.35 -10.29
N ALA A 65 -3.41 6.59 -11.39
CA ALA A 65 -4.65 6.49 -12.15
C ALA A 65 -5.66 5.47 -11.57
N SER A 66 -5.29 4.74 -10.52
CA SER A 66 -6.11 3.72 -9.88
C SER A 66 -6.76 4.24 -8.58
N TYR A 67 -7.83 3.57 -8.13
CA TYR A 67 -8.41 3.82 -6.80
C TYR A 67 -7.58 3.23 -5.65
N LEU A 68 -6.48 2.53 -5.94
CA LEU A 68 -5.73 1.78 -4.94
C LEU A 68 -5.10 2.67 -3.84
N PRO A 69 -4.47 3.82 -4.16
CA PRO A 69 -3.92 4.72 -3.15
C PRO A 69 -4.99 5.23 -2.18
N GLU A 70 -6.18 5.55 -2.67
CA GLU A 70 -7.30 5.99 -1.84
C GLU A 70 -7.81 4.88 -0.93
N VAL A 71 -7.92 3.65 -1.45
CA VAL A 71 -8.30 2.47 -0.65
C VAL A 71 -7.28 2.25 0.46
N ILE A 72 -5.98 2.23 0.12
CA ILE A 72 -4.91 2.09 1.11
C ILE A 72 -4.99 3.20 2.15
N SER A 73 -5.11 4.46 1.72
CA SER A 73 -5.25 5.62 2.60
C SER A 73 -6.43 5.46 3.56
N ALA A 74 -7.58 5.00 3.08
CA ALA A 74 -8.76 4.78 3.90
C ALA A 74 -8.56 3.70 4.98
N PHE A 75 -7.82 2.63 4.67
CA PHE A 75 -7.45 1.61 5.65
C PHE A 75 -6.44 2.15 6.67
N LEU A 76 -5.38 2.84 6.23
CA LEU A 76 -4.36 3.38 7.14
C LEU A 76 -4.91 4.46 8.10
N LYS A 77 -5.91 5.23 7.65
CA LYS A 77 -6.62 6.21 8.50
C LYS A 77 -7.55 5.57 9.54
N ASN A 78 -7.76 4.26 9.50
CA ASN A 78 -8.58 3.58 10.50
C ASN A 78 -7.81 3.49 11.83
N ASN A 79 -8.34 4.11 12.88
CA ASN A 79 -7.72 4.12 14.21
C ASN A 79 -8.24 3.01 15.15
N ASN A 80 -9.17 2.19 14.68
CA ASN A 80 -9.76 1.13 15.49
C ASN A 80 -8.91 -0.15 15.45
N MET A 81 -8.10 -0.36 16.48
CA MET A 81 -7.22 -1.54 16.58
C MET A 81 -7.96 -2.87 16.49
N ARG A 82 -9.23 -2.94 16.92
CA ARG A 82 -10.01 -4.19 16.80
C ARG A 82 -10.20 -4.57 15.34
N ASP A 83 -10.40 -3.58 14.47
CA ASP A 83 -10.55 -3.80 13.03
C ASP A 83 -9.23 -4.22 12.40
N TRP A 84 -8.10 -3.70 12.89
CA TRP A 84 -6.78 -4.14 12.45
C TRP A 84 -6.54 -5.62 12.71
N VAL A 85 -6.94 -6.12 13.89
CA VAL A 85 -6.84 -7.55 14.21
C VAL A 85 -7.85 -8.37 13.40
N ALA A 86 -9.10 -7.91 13.30
CA ALA A 86 -10.17 -8.60 12.60
C ALA A 86 -9.88 -8.75 11.08
N HIS A 87 -9.32 -7.70 10.47
CA HIS A 87 -9.00 -7.63 9.05
C HIS A 87 -7.49 -7.72 8.80
N GLY A 88 -6.76 -8.37 9.70
CA GLY A 88 -5.29 -8.33 9.70
C GLY A 88 -4.65 -8.83 8.41
N ASP A 89 -5.27 -9.78 7.70
CA ASP A 89 -4.73 -10.25 6.41
C ASP A 89 -4.77 -9.14 5.33
N THR A 90 -5.78 -8.27 5.38
CA THR A 90 -5.88 -7.07 4.53
C THR A 90 -4.79 -6.07 4.88
N TYR A 91 -4.63 -5.74 6.16
CA TYR A 91 -3.60 -4.80 6.60
C TYR A 91 -2.19 -5.32 6.31
N ILE A 92 -1.91 -6.60 6.57
CA ILE A 92 -0.62 -7.23 6.23
C ILE A 92 -0.35 -7.10 4.73
N ALA A 93 -1.33 -7.41 3.87
CA ALA A 93 -1.17 -7.28 2.43
C ALA A 93 -0.91 -5.82 2.00
N ILE A 94 -1.56 -4.85 2.65
CA ILE A 94 -1.32 -3.42 2.42
C ILE A 94 0.10 -3.03 2.85
N LEU A 95 0.53 -3.39 4.05
CA LEU A 95 1.86 -3.08 4.57
C LEU A 95 2.95 -3.71 3.69
N ASP A 96 2.77 -4.96 3.27
CA ASP A 96 3.66 -5.64 2.34
C ASP A 96 3.73 -4.92 0.99
N THR A 97 2.60 -4.43 0.47
CA THR A 97 2.57 -3.69 -0.80
C THR A 97 3.33 -2.38 -0.67
N LEU A 98 3.10 -1.61 0.40
CA LEU A 98 3.82 -0.37 0.67
C LEU A 98 5.33 -0.63 0.80
N ARG A 99 5.71 -1.73 1.45
CA ARG A 99 7.10 -2.19 1.55
C ARG A 99 7.72 -2.51 0.19
N ARG A 100 6.94 -3.01 -0.79
CA ARG A 100 7.46 -3.26 -2.13
C ARG A 100 7.52 -2.01 -2.99
N MET A 101 6.61 -1.07 -2.74
CA MET A 101 6.61 0.23 -3.42
C MET A 101 7.81 1.09 -2.96
N SER A 102 8.20 1.01 -1.69
CA SER A 102 9.38 1.70 -1.15
C SER A 102 10.71 1.19 -1.69
N ASP A 103 10.78 -0.09 -2.05
CA ASP A 103 12.00 -0.70 -2.60
C ASP A 103 12.38 -0.12 -3.99
N SER A 104 11.50 0.67 -4.65
CA SER A 104 11.75 1.29 -5.95
C SER A 104 11.65 2.81 -5.89
N GLN A 105 12.65 3.52 -6.41
CA GLN A 105 12.71 4.99 -6.36
C GLN A 105 11.45 5.66 -6.94
N SER A 106 11.05 5.29 -8.16
CA SER A 106 9.86 5.85 -8.82
C SER A 106 8.55 5.69 -8.05
N LEU A 107 8.42 4.65 -7.23
CA LEU A 107 7.25 4.42 -6.39
C LEU A 107 7.41 5.06 -5.00
N SER A 108 8.63 5.15 -4.48
CA SER A 108 8.94 5.91 -3.27
C SER A 108 8.57 7.39 -3.45
N ASP A 109 8.92 7.99 -4.59
CA ASP A 109 8.54 9.37 -4.92
C ASP A 109 7.01 9.51 -4.98
N PHE A 110 6.32 8.54 -5.59
CA PHE A 110 4.86 8.52 -5.62
C PHE A 110 4.22 8.43 -4.21
N LEU A 111 4.83 7.72 -3.26
CA LEU A 111 4.33 7.62 -1.88
C LEU A 111 4.51 8.93 -1.09
N ALA A 112 5.44 9.78 -1.54
CA ALA A 112 5.70 11.11 -1.00
C ALA A 112 4.69 12.16 -1.49
N ASP A 113 4.08 11.93 -2.64
CA ASP A 113 3.16 12.87 -3.27
C ASP A 113 1.76 12.84 -2.61
N PRO A 114 1.04 13.98 -2.61
CA PRO A 114 -0.36 14.02 -2.19
C PRO A 114 -1.24 13.08 -3.03
N ILE A 115 -2.19 12.41 -2.39
CA ILE A 115 -3.10 11.50 -3.07
C ILE A 115 -4.25 12.30 -3.66
N LEU A 116 -4.34 12.36 -4.99
CA LEU A 116 -5.49 12.94 -5.69
C LEU A 116 -6.69 12.01 -5.56
N GLN A 117 -7.83 12.54 -5.09
CA GLN A 117 -9.06 11.76 -5.01
C GLN A 117 -9.68 11.60 -6.39
N VAL A 118 -9.90 10.36 -6.82
CA VAL A 118 -10.52 10.05 -8.10
C VAL A 118 -12.04 10.11 -7.95
N GLU A 119 -12.68 11.04 -8.64
CA GLU A 119 -14.13 11.11 -8.68
C GLU A 119 -14.70 10.06 -9.64
N ARG A 120 -14.14 9.99 -10.86
CA ARG A 120 -14.59 9.08 -11.90
C ARG A 120 -13.43 8.52 -12.70
N SER A 121 -13.29 7.19 -12.67
CA SER A 121 -12.36 6.46 -13.52
C SER A 121 -13.11 5.71 -14.63
N PRO A 122 -12.67 5.78 -15.90
CA PRO A 122 -13.15 4.90 -16.96
C PRO A 122 -12.57 3.48 -16.83
N GLY A 123 -11.69 3.24 -15.86
CA GLY A 123 -10.94 2.00 -15.63
C GLY A 123 -9.58 2.04 -16.33
N LEU A 124 -8.59 1.36 -15.73
CA LEU A 124 -7.21 1.34 -16.24
C LEU A 124 -7.12 0.84 -17.69
N GLN A 125 -7.92 -0.16 -18.06
CA GLN A 125 -7.95 -0.67 -19.43
C GLN A 125 -8.39 0.40 -20.43
N LYS A 126 -9.34 1.28 -20.10
CA LYS A 126 -9.72 2.34 -21.03
C LYS A 126 -8.69 3.45 -21.07
N LEU A 127 -8.10 3.79 -19.92
CA LEU A 127 -7.03 4.80 -19.83
C LEU A 127 -5.78 4.40 -20.63
N VAL A 128 -5.35 3.15 -20.53
CA VAL A 128 -4.14 2.67 -21.23
C VAL A 128 -4.32 2.69 -22.76
N TRP A 129 -5.55 2.58 -23.25
CA TRP A 129 -5.87 2.63 -24.69
C TRP A 129 -6.34 4.03 -25.15
N ASP A 130 -6.19 5.06 -24.32
CA ASP A 130 -6.63 6.44 -24.59
C ASP A 130 -8.14 6.55 -24.90
N GLN A 131 -8.95 5.69 -24.27
CA GLN A 131 -10.40 5.57 -24.44
C GLN A 131 -11.19 6.08 -23.23
N GLY A 132 -10.79 7.23 -22.69
CA GLY A 132 -11.50 7.92 -21.61
C GLY A 132 -10.58 8.81 -20.80
N THR A 133 -11.16 9.67 -19.99
CA THR A 133 -10.42 10.62 -19.15
C THR A 133 -10.70 10.37 -17.69
N LEU A 134 -9.65 10.42 -16.87
CA LEU A 134 -9.76 10.35 -15.42
C LEU A 134 -10.20 11.71 -14.90
N VAL A 135 -11.25 11.73 -14.08
CA VAL A 135 -11.75 12.96 -13.44
C VAL A 135 -11.43 12.87 -11.96
N TYR A 136 -10.66 13.84 -11.48
CA TYR A 136 -10.34 14.02 -10.08
C TYR A 136 -11.40 14.88 -9.40
N ALA A 137 -11.66 14.59 -8.13
CA ALA A 137 -12.58 15.38 -7.32
C ALA A 137 -12.01 16.79 -7.12
N LEU A 138 -12.87 17.80 -7.14
CA LEU A 138 -12.51 19.18 -6.88
C LEU A 138 -13.08 19.64 -5.53
N ASP A 139 -12.38 20.56 -4.87
CA ASP A 139 -12.86 21.25 -3.68
C ASP A 139 -13.78 22.44 -4.02
N GLU A 140 -14.21 23.20 -3.01
CA GLU A 140 -15.08 24.38 -3.18
C GLU A 140 -14.40 25.49 -4.02
N GLU A 141 -13.08 25.51 -4.08
CA GLU A 141 -12.26 26.44 -4.85
C GLU A 141 -11.94 25.93 -6.27
N HIS A 142 -12.52 24.78 -6.67
CA HIS A 142 -12.26 24.09 -7.94
C HIS A 142 -10.81 23.62 -8.11
N VAL A 143 -10.11 23.40 -7.01
CA VAL A 143 -8.77 22.80 -6.95
C VAL A 143 -8.91 21.30 -6.71
N ASN A 144 -7.99 20.48 -7.23
CA ASN A 144 -8.03 19.04 -7.01
C ASN A 144 -8.01 18.72 -5.51
N LEU A 145 -8.93 17.87 -5.09
CA LEU A 145 -9.02 17.43 -3.71
C LEU A 145 -7.89 16.45 -3.41
N GLU A 146 -6.92 16.94 -2.64
CA GLU A 146 -5.75 16.18 -2.22
C GLU A 146 -5.94 15.59 -0.82
N SER A 147 -5.41 14.38 -0.62
CA SER A 147 -5.28 13.76 0.69
C SER A 147 -3.82 13.62 1.07
N GLU A 148 -3.58 13.53 2.38
CA GLU A 148 -2.24 13.30 2.93
C GLU A 148 -1.49 12.17 2.19
N PRO A 149 -0.20 12.35 1.89
CA PRO A 149 0.63 11.33 1.27
C PRO A 149 0.60 10.02 2.06
N LEU A 150 0.69 8.90 1.35
CA LEU A 150 0.74 7.57 1.99
C LEU A 150 1.91 7.46 2.96
N ARG A 151 3.03 8.12 2.65
CA ARG A 151 4.19 8.17 3.53
C ARG A 151 3.90 8.77 4.90
N ASP A 152 3.12 9.84 4.95
CA ASP A 152 2.80 10.50 6.21
C ASP A 152 1.79 9.70 7.02
N LEU A 153 0.87 9.00 6.35
CA LEU A 153 -0.02 8.05 7.01
C LEU A 153 0.76 6.88 7.64
N VAL A 154 1.83 6.41 6.98
CA VAL A 154 2.72 5.39 7.54
C VAL A 154 3.41 5.88 8.82
N LYS A 155 3.85 7.15 8.88
CA LYS A 155 4.44 7.73 10.11
C LYS A 155 3.48 7.67 11.30
N GLN A 156 2.19 7.89 11.03
CA GLN A 156 1.15 7.85 12.05
C GLN A 156 0.94 6.43 12.60
N LEU A 157 1.40 5.38 11.89
CA LEU A 157 1.21 3.99 12.32
C LEU A 157 2.01 3.60 13.56
N GLU A 158 3.10 4.30 13.87
CA GLU A 158 3.88 4.03 15.09
C GLU A 158 3.02 4.19 16.35
N ALA A 159 2.01 5.06 16.31
CA ALA A 159 1.05 5.23 17.39
C ALA A 159 0.27 3.93 17.71
N TYR A 160 0.07 3.04 16.72
CA TYR A 160 -0.65 1.77 16.91
C TYR A 160 0.25 0.62 17.38
N ARG A 161 1.57 0.74 17.23
CA ARG A 161 2.51 -0.34 17.57
C ARG A 161 2.49 -0.69 19.06
N ARG A 162 2.56 0.31 19.93
CA ARG A 162 2.56 0.10 21.39
C ARG A 162 1.24 -0.53 21.88
N PRO A 163 0.06 -0.03 21.48
CA PRO A 163 -1.20 -0.69 21.79
C PRO A 163 -1.33 -2.12 21.25
N LEU A 164 -0.88 -2.40 20.03
CA LEU A 164 -0.89 -3.75 19.46
C LEU A 164 -0.02 -4.71 20.28
N ARG A 165 1.15 -4.27 20.74
CA ARG A 165 2.00 -5.07 21.63
C ARG A 165 1.35 -5.35 22.98
N LEU A 166 0.70 -4.37 23.61
CA LEU A 166 -0.04 -4.59 24.86
C LEU A 166 -1.21 -5.57 24.70
N LEU A 167 -1.72 -5.72 23.48
CA LEU A 167 -2.78 -6.65 23.15
C LEU A 167 -2.24 -8.09 23.05
N LEU A 168 -0.98 -8.29 22.62
CA LEU A 168 -0.31 -9.60 22.59
C LEU A 168 -0.29 -10.25 23.97
N ASP A 169 0.03 -9.49 25.03
CA ASP A 169 0.09 -10.01 26.41
C ASP A 169 -1.24 -10.58 26.91
N LYS A 170 -2.36 -10.26 26.23
CA LYS A 170 -3.72 -10.66 26.59
C LYS A 170 -4.29 -11.75 25.68
N ILE A 171 -3.65 -12.03 24.54
CA ILE A 171 -4.11 -13.06 23.61
C ILE A 171 -3.52 -14.42 24.00
N GLN A 172 -4.38 -15.44 24.06
CA GLN A 172 -3.94 -16.84 24.23
C GLN A 172 -3.96 -17.63 22.92
N PHE A 173 -4.67 -17.16 21.89
CA PHE A 173 -4.78 -17.85 20.61
C PHE A 173 -3.58 -17.55 19.70
N GLU A 174 -2.79 -18.59 19.44
CA GLU A 174 -1.51 -18.50 18.71
C GLU A 174 -1.62 -17.83 17.34
N ALA A 175 -2.64 -18.16 16.53
CA ALA A 175 -2.77 -17.55 15.20
C ALA A 175 -3.06 -16.04 15.27
N THR A 176 -3.72 -15.56 16.33
CA THR A 176 -3.94 -14.12 16.53
C THR A 176 -2.65 -13.45 17.00
N VAL A 177 -1.84 -14.13 17.82
CA VAL A 177 -0.50 -13.66 18.22
C VAL A 177 0.39 -13.48 16.99
N GLU A 178 0.46 -14.50 16.13
CA GLU A 178 1.22 -14.44 14.87
C GLU A 178 0.77 -13.27 13.99
N LYS A 179 -0.55 -13.11 13.80
CA LYS A 179 -1.11 -12.01 13.02
C LYS A 179 -0.74 -10.63 13.57
N VAL A 180 -0.81 -10.45 14.89
CA VAL A 180 -0.43 -9.17 15.53
C VAL A 180 1.07 -8.93 15.45
N ASN A 181 1.91 -9.97 15.55
CA ASN A 181 3.35 -9.87 15.32
C ASN A 181 3.65 -9.42 13.88
N ASN A 182 3.05 -10.06 12.88
CA ASN A 182 3.22 -9.70 11.47
C ASN A 182 2.82 -8.23 11.20
N LEU A 183 1.74 -7.75 11.83
CA LEU A 183 1.36 -6.33 11.76
C LEU A 183 2.42 -5.42 12.40
N CYS A 184 2.92 -5.76 13.60
CA CYS A 184 3.95 -4.99 14.28
C CYS A 184 5.27 -4.95 13.48
N ASP A 185 5.63 -6.06 12.84
CA ASP A 185 6.84 -6.19 12.03
C ASP A 185 6.71 -5.39 10.73
N GLY A 186 5.56 -5.46 10.06
CA GLY A 186 5.27 -4.65 8.88
C GLY A 186 5.36 -3.15 9.17
N ILE A 187 4.76 -2.69 10.28
CA ILE A 187 4.88 -1.28 10.72
C ILE A 187 6.35 -0.94 11.01
N SER A 188 7.04 -1.77 11.80
CA SER A 188 8.44 -1.53 12.18
C SER A 188 9.36 -1.42 10.96
N TYR A 189 9.15 -2.27 9.95
CA TYR A 189 9.93 -2.27 8.73
C TYR A 189 9.73 -0.98 7.93
N LEU A 190 8.49 -0.54 7.73
CA LEU A 190 8.19 0.69 7.00
C LEU A 190 8.76 1.93 7.72
N MET A 191 8.70 1.95 9.06
CA MET A 191 9.32 3.02 9.84
C MET A 191 10.85 3.03 9.70
N LEU A 192 11.48 1.85 9.64
CA LEU A 192 12.92 1.76 9.40
C LEU A 192 13.29 2.25 7.99
N GLN A 193 12.50 1.94 6.96
CA GLN A 193 12.75 2.43 5.60
C GLN A 193 12.71 3.95 5.50
N GLN A 194 11.80 4.61 6.25
CA GLN A 194 11.77 6.07 6.36
C GLN A 194 13.05 6.65 6.96
N VAL A 195 13.59 6.01 8.01
CA VAL A 195 14.82 6.48 8.67
C VAL A 195 16.03 6.32 7.75
N VAL A 196 16.08 5.25 6.95
CA VAL A 196 17.18 4.96 6.02
C VAL A 196 17.10 5.79 4.73
N GLY A 197 16.00 6.53 4.51
CA GLY A 197 15.79 7.35 3.32
C GLY A 197 15.31 6.58 2.09
N CYS A 198 14.84 5.35 2.27
CA CYS A 198 14.19 4.54 1.23
C CYS A 198 12.66 4.79 1.17
N PHE A 199 12.17 5.86 1.81
CA PHE A 199 10.75 6.21 1.89
C PHE A 199 10.56 7.71 2.19
#